data_AF-A0AAE0HEV2-F1
#
_entry.id   AF-A0AAE0HEV2-F1
#
_cell.length_a   1.000
_cell.length_b   1.000
_cell.length_c   1.000
_cell.angle_alpha   90.00
_cell.angle_beta   90.00
_cell.angle_gamma   90.00
#
_symmetry.space_group_name_H-M   'P 1'
#
loop_
_entity.id
_entity.type
_entity.pdbx_description
1 polymer ?
#
loop_
_entity_poly.entity_id
_entity_poly.type
_entity_poly.pdbx_seq_one_letter_code
_entity_poly.pdbx_strand_id
1 'polypeptide(L)'
;MLSRHRIVAASLAVGITLLLWFRAPQLPAMASRPSPEILNSTLGFQHIFAINLPARSDRRDALALAGTLSELDITWVDGVLGKDVLDKTLPGDPNSRQGNGGFTTGNKGSWRAHMDVLQRIVHENVTSALILEDDADWDLRLKKQMQVFAQASRAFTQLSNGQSLAEQSSSLPAPEVPITQVPLRTRPRLTPYGDDWDVLWLGHCGTDFPATTTLRVTIPDDMTVPSPNHLKPHPFALQDTLAEEYPPHTRVVHPSRGTACTQAYAVSQQGARKLLWQFGLQTLTAGWDLMLRDWCDDMYTPLSAETADANENGGNRRAPVCLTVQPPLFSHHYGKGAASDIMAPGGGFVNKDREMTPYVRLSVRLNME
;
A
#
# COMPACT_ATOMS: atom_id res chain seq x y z
N MET A 1 44.61 7.28 46.94
CA MET A 1 44.12 8.57 46.38
C MET A 1 43.97 8.43 44.89
N LEU A 2 42.74 8.31 44.37
CA LEU A 2 42.53 8.41 42.92
C LEU A 2 42.87 9.83 42.47
N SER A 3 43.73 9.95 41.46
CA SER A 3 44.11 11.22 40.84
C SER A 3 42.85 12.02 40.46
N ARG A 4 42.82 13.32 40.80
CA ARG A 4 41.71 14.25 40.49
C ARG A 4 41.26 14.16 39.02
N HIS A 5 42.17 13.85 38.11
CA HIS A 5 41.87 13.68 36.68
C HIS A 5 40.96 12.47 36.39
N ARG A 6 41.06 11.38 37.16
CA ARG A 6 40.20 10.19 36.99
C ARG A 6 38.77 10.43 37.48
N ILE A 7 38.60 11.26 38.51
CA ILE A 7 37.28 11.63 39.03
C ILE A 7 36.56 12.54 38.04
N VAL A 8 37.26 13.53 37.48
CA VAL A 8 36.70 14.43 36.47
C VAL A 8 36.30 13.67 35.20
N ALA A 9 37.14 12.75 34.72
CA ALA A 9 36.83 11.92 33.55
C ALA A 9 35.61 11.02 33.78
N ALA A 10 35.49 10.41 34.96
CA ALA A 10 34.33 9.58 35.32
C ALA A 10 33.03 10.41 35.38
N SER A 11 33.07 11.61 35.99
CA SER A 11 31.91 12.50 36.06
C SER A 11 31.47 13.02 34.68
N LEU A 12 32.42 13.31 33.79
CA LEU A 12 32.13 13.69 32.40
C LEU A 12 31.52 12.54 31.61
N ALA A 13 32.06 11.32 31.76
CA ALA A 13 31.51 10.13 31.12
C ALA A 13 30.07 9.87 31.58
N VAL A 14 29.79 9.95 32.88
CA VAL A 14 28.44 9.79 33.46
C VAL A 14 27.50 10.88 32.93
N GLY A 15 27.94 12.14 32.91
CA GLY A 15 27.17 13.26 32.37
C GLY A 15 26.83 13.10 30.89
N ILE A 16 27.78 12.65 30.07
CA ILE A 16 27.57 12.37 28.64
C ILE A 16 26.62 11.18 28.46
N THR A 17 26.76 10.10 29.22
CA THR A 17 25.83 8.97 29.13
C THR A 17 24.42 9.35 29.54
N LEU A 18 24.23 10.18 30.58
CA LEU A 18 22.91 10.68 30.98
C LEU A 18 22.33 11.60 29.90
N LEU A 19 23.13 12.52 29.34
CA LEU A 19 22.71 13.38 28.23
C LEU A 19 22.31 12.57 26.99
N LEU A 20 23.05 11.49 26.67
CA LEU A 20 22.71 10.59 25.57
C LEU A 20 21.47 9.75 25.88
N TRP A 21 21.22 9.38 27.14
CA TRP A 21 20.01 8.68 27.55
C TRP A 21 18.76 9.56 27.51
N PHE A 22 18.90 10.84 27.88
CA PHE A 22 17.80 11.82 27.83
C PHE A 22 17.60 12.43 26.43
N ARG A 23 18.60 12.37 25.53
CA ARG A 23 18.46 12.74 24.11
C ARG A 23 18.17 11.55 23.19
N ALA A 24 18.31 10.32 23.67
CA ALA A 24 17.84 9.16 22.93
C ALA A 24 16.32 9.36 22.76
N PRO A 25 15.80 9.40 21.52
CA PRO A 25 14.37 9.45 21.32
C PRO A 25 13.80 8.23 22.04
N GLN A 26 13.04 8.46 23.11
CA GLN A 26 12.24 7.42 23.71
C GLN A 26 11.26 7.00 22.63
N LEU A 27 11.53 5.86 22.00
CA LEU A 27 10.60 5.23 21.09
C LEU A 27 9.24 5.24 21.78
N PRO A 28 8.18 5.78 21.15
CA PRO A 28 6.86 5.66 21.71
C PRO A 28 6.65 4.17 21.97
N ALA A 29 6.48 3.83 23.25
CA ALA A 29 6.21 2.47 23.64
C ALA A 29 4.92 2.08 22.90
N MET A 30 5.05 1.24 21.87
CA MET A 30 3.90 0.57 21.28
C MET A 30 3.20 -0.14 22.43
N ALA A 31 2.11 0.47 22.92
CA ALA A 31 1.35 -0.05 24.05
C ALA A 31 0.62 -1.36 23.71
N SER A 32 0.66 -1.78 22.45
CA SER A 32 0.18 -3.06 21.97
C SER A 32 1.36 -4.05 21.80
N ARG A 33 1.19 -5.27 22.32
CA ARG A 33 2.04 -6.38 21.88
C ARG A 33 1.91 -6.48 20.35
N PRO A 34 3.03 -6.58 19.61
CA PRO A 34 2.99 -6.73 18.17
C PRO A 34 2.08 -7.90 17.78
N SER A 35 1.17 -7.73 16.81
CA SER A 35 0.32 -8.84 16.37
C SER A 35 1.23 -9.95 15.82
N PRO A 36 1.32 -11.12 16.48
CA PRO A 36 2.24 -12.18 16.07
C PRO A 36 1.88 -12.74 14.70
N GLU A 37 0.60 -12.63 14.32
CA GLU A 37 0.07 -13.02 13.01
C GLU A 37 0.78 -12.29 11.85
N ILE A 38 1.24 -11.05 12.05
CA ILE A 38 1.89 -10.25 11.00
C ILE A 38 3.38 -10.59 10.86
N LEU A 39 3.98 -11.23 11.88
CA LEU A 39 5.40 -11.59 11.86
C LEU A 39 5.68 -12.88 11.08
N ASN A 40 4.62 -13.57 10.64
CA ASN A 40 4.74 -14.76 9.81
C ASN A 40 5.30 -14.41 8.41
N SER A 41 5.48 -15.43 7.57
CA SER A 41 6.02 -15.27 6.22
C SER A 41 5.07 -14.66 5.21
N THR A 42 3.81 -14.43 5.57
CA THR A 42 2.79 -13.85 4.68
C THR A 42 2.26 -12.51 5.17
N LEU A 43 2.94 -11.90 6.16
CA LEU A 43 2.54 -10.65 6.81
C LEU A 43 1.13 -10.71 7.45
N GLY A 44 0.59 -11.90 7.70
CA GLY A 44 -0.77 -12.09 8.20
C GLY A 44 -1.85 -12.12 7.13
N PHE A 45 -1.50 -12.06 5.83
CA PHE A 45 -2.37 -12.47 4.73
C PHE A 45 -2.34 -14.00 4.58
N GLN A 46 -3.27 -14.57 3.80
CA GLN A 46 -3.20 -16.00 3.47
C GLN A 46 -2.13 -16.28 2.41
N HIS A 47 -1.99 -15.41 1.40
CA HIS A 47 -0.95 -15.51 0.38
C HIS A 47 -0.30 -14.15 0.09
N ILE A 48 0.96 -14.19 -0.33
CA ILE A 48 1.61 -13.10 -1.07
C ILE A 48 1.78 -13.59 -2.51
N PHE A 49 1.08 -12.98 -3.45
CA PHE A 49 1.24 -13.23 -4.87
C PHE A 49 2.21 -12.20 -5.48
N ALA A 50 3.13 -12.64 -6.33
CA ALA A 50 3.93 -11.75 -7.16
C ALA A 50 3.66 -12.01 -8.64
N ILE A 51 3.28 -10.95 -9.36
CA ILE A 51 3.07 -11.00 -10.80
C ILE A 51 4.39 -10.68 -11.48
N ASN A 52 4.90 -11.63 -12.28
CA ASN A 52 6.16 -11.49 -13.00
C ASN A 52 6.01 -12.09 -14.40
N LEU A 53 6.43 -11.38 -15.44
CA LEU A 53 6.52 -11.98 -16.77
C LEU A 53 7.54 -13.13 -16.74
N PRO A 54 7.22 -14.34 -17.24
CA PRO A 54 8.16 -15.47 -17.21
C PRO A 54 9.52 -15.18 -17.87
N ALA A 55 9.56 -14.27 -18.84
CA ALA A 55 10.78 -13.84 -19.51
C ALA A 55 11.66 -12.86 -18.69
N ARG A 56 11.15 -12.30 -17.59
CA ARG A 56 11.85 -11.36 -16.69
C ARG A 56 12.45 -12.10 -15.50
N SER A 57 13.32 -13.07 -15.78
CA SER A 57 14.03 -13.83 -14.76
C SER A 57 14.90 -12.94 -13.89
N ASP A 58 15.45 -11.86 -14.45
CA ASP A 58 16.21 -10.84 -13.72
C ASP A 58 15.42 -10.22 -12.56
N ARG A 59 14.14 -9.85 -12.81
CA ARG A 59 13.26 -9.30 -11.77
C ARG A 59 12.81 -10.37 -10.79
N ARG A 60 12.54 -11.58 -11.30
CA ARG A 60 12.15 -12.73 -10.48
C ARG A 60 13.23 -13.10 -9.47
N ASP A 61 14.48 -13.19 -9.92
CA ASP A 61 15.63 -13.53 -9.08
C ASP A 61 15.84 -12.46 -7.99
N ALA A 62 15.76 -11.18 -8.36
CA ALA A 62 15.87 -10.08 -7.42
C ALA A 62 14.75 -10.11 -6.36
N LEU A 63 13.48 -10.30 -6.76
CA LEU A 63 12.37 -10.34 -5.81
C LEU A 63 12.38 -11.63 -4.97
N ALA A 64 12.84 -12.76 -5.51
CA ALA A 64 13.02 -14.00 -4.75
C ALA A 64 14.06 -13.83 -3.63
N LEU A 65 15.19 -13.17 -3.93
CA LEU A 65 16.21 -12.84 -2.94
C LEU A 65 15.67 -11.86 -1.89
N ALA A 66 14.95 -10.81 -2.32
CA ALA A 66 14.34 -9.83 -1.41
C ALA A 66 13.34 -10.50 -0.44
N GLY A 67 12.51 -11.39 -0.97
CA GLY A 67 11.57 -12.20 -0.20
C GLY A 67 12.29 -13.05 0.84
N THR A 68 13.34 -13.77 0.44
CA THR A 68 14.14 -14.61 1.34
C THR A 68 14.78 -13.80 2.47
N LEU A 69 15.41 -12.67 2.16
CA LEU A 69 16.04 -11.77 3.15
C LEU A 69 15.03 -11.18 4.14
N SER A 70 13.76 -11.09 3.73
CA SER A 70 12.66 -10.57 4.54
C SER A 70 11.80 -11.66 5.17
N GLU A 71 12.19 -12.93 4.99
CA GLU A 71 11.42 -14.12 5.39
C GLU A 71 9.98 -14.11 4.87
N LEU A 72 9.78 -13.69 3.61
CA LEU A 72 8.47 -13.66 2.96
C LEU A 72 8.30 -14.86 2.02
N ASP A 73 7.15 -15.52 2.12
CA ASP A 73 6.76 -16.61 1.25
C ASP A 73 5.97 -16.05 0.06
N ILE A 74 6.63 -15.98 -1.10
CA ILE A 74 6.08 -15.39 -2.33
C ILE A 74 5.62 -16.51 -3.26
N THR A 75 4.32 -16.49 -3.57
CA THR A 75 3.70 -17.35 -4.58
C THR A 75 3.70 -16.64 -5.93
N TRP A 76 4.34 -17.23 -6.93
CA TRP A 76 4.43 -16.64 -8.27
C TRP A 76 3.13 -16.80 -9.06
N VAL A 77 2.79 -15.76 -9.81
CA VAL A 77 1.76 -15.79 -10.85
C VAL A 77 2.36 -15.21 -12.13
N ASP A 78 2.24 -15.95 -13.22
CA ASP A 78 2.82 -15.53 -14.49
C ASP A 78 2.09 -14.28 -15.01
N GLY A 79 2.88 -13.25 -15.34
CA GLY A 79 2.40 -12.09 -16.06
C GLY A 79 2.01 -12.47 -17.49
N VAL A 80 1.08 -11.71 -18.06
CA VAL A 80 0.56 -11.97 -19.40
C VAL A 80 1.07 -10.90 -20.37
N LEU A 81 1.64 -11.33 -21.49
CA LEU A 81 1.97 -10.40 -22.57
C LEU A 81 0.68 -9.95 -23.24
N GLY A 82 0.49 -8.64 -23.38
CA GLY A 82 -0.77 -8.10 -23.92
C GLY A 82 -1.10 -8.53 -25.34
N LYS A 83 -0.09 -8.88 -26.16
CA LYS A 83 -0.28 -9.43 -27.50
C LYS A 83 -0.96 -10.81 -27.50
N ASP A 84 -0.88 -11.53 -26.38
CA ASP A 84 -1.45 -12.87 -26.20
C ASP A 84 -2.88 -12.79 -25.65
N VAL A 85 -3.37 -11.59 -25.29
CA VAL A 85 -4.75 -11.35 -24.84
C VAL A 85 -5.63 -11.03 -26.05
N LEU A 86 -6.57 -11.91 -26.38
CA LEU A 86 -7.46 -11.73 -27.52
C LEU A 86 -8.51 -10.64 -27.25
N ASP A 87 -8.73 -9.74 -28.20
CA ASP A 87 -9.68 -8.62 -28.06
C ASP A 87 -11.12 -9.07 -27.74
N LYS A 88 -11.54 -10.23 -28.23
CA LYS A 88 -12.87 -10.81 -27.94
C LYS A 88 -13.10 -11.16 -26.46
N THR A 89 -12.03 -11.17 -25.64
CA THR A 89 -12.08 -11.50 -24.21
C THR A 89 -12.15 -10.26 -23.32
N LEU A 90 -12.04 -9.06 -23.91
CA LEU A 90 -12.03 -7.80 -23.17
C LEU A 90 -13.47 -7.41 -22.76
N PRO A 91 -13.75 -7.14 -21.47
CA PRO A 91 -15.10 -6.84 -20.99
C PRO A 91 -15.48 -5.37 -21.16
N GLY A 92 -16.77 -5.08 -21.31
CA GLY A 92 -17.26 -3.72 -21.53
C GLY A 92 -17.10 -3.20 -22.96
N ASP A 93 -17.67 -2.02 -23.23
CA ASP A 93 -17.79 -1.43 -24.57
C ASP A 93 -16.42 -1.21 -25.24
N PRO A 94 -16.15 -1.76 -26.44
CA PRO A 94 -14.97 -1.43 -27.26
C PRO A 94 -14.60 0.06 -27.29
N ASN A 95 -15.58 0.96 -27.29
CA ASN A 95 -15.37 2.40 -27.35
C ASN A 95 -14.85 3.02 -26.05
N SER A 96 -15.05 2.38 -24.90
CA SER A 96 -14.61 2.90 -23.60
C SER A 96 -13.08 2.95 -23.45
N ARG A 97 -12.35 2.34 -24.38
CA ARG A 97 -10.88 2.22 -24.41
C ARG A 97 -10.20 3.28 -25.28
N GLN A 98 -10.98 4.20 -25.86
CA GLN A 98 -10.51 5.22 -26.83
C GLN A 98 -10.13 6.56 -26.17
N GLY A 99 -10.05 6.63 -24.85
CA GLY A 99 -9.68 7.86 -24.12
C GLY A 99 -8.28 8.40 -24.46
N ASN A 100 -8.09 9.70 -24.27
CA ASN A 100 -6.82 10.40 -24.51
C ASN A 100 -5.72 9.85 -23.60
N GLY A 101 -4.84 9.02 -24.16
CA GLY A 101 -3.80 8.28 -23.44
C GLY A 101 -3.63 6.84 -23.93
N GLY A 102 -4.70 6.27 -24.53
CA GLY A 102 -4.73 4.97 -25.19
C GLY A 102 -4.61 3.78 -24.24
N PHE A 103 -5.61 2.87 -24.25
CA PHE A 103 -5.47 1.56 -23.63
C PHE A 103 -4.45 0.72 -24.42
N THR A 104 -3.23 0.62 -23.90
CA THR A 104 -2.11 0.02 -24.64
C THR A 104 -2.14 -1.50 -24.62
N THR A 105 -1.35 -2.12 -25.51
CA THR A 105 -1.10 -3.57 -25.44
C THR A 105 -0.56 -3.96 -24.07
N GLY A 106 0.38 -3.20 -23.49
CA GLY A 106 0.87 -3.49 -22.15
C GLY A 106 -0.23 -3.42 -21.08
N ASN A 107 -1.14 -2.44 -21.17
CA ASN A 107 -2.30 -2.37 -20.26
C ASN A 107 -3.21 -3.61 -20.37
N LYS A 108 -3.39 -4.18 -21.57
CA LYS A 108 -4.12 -5.46 -21.74
C LYS A 108 -3.49 -6.60 -20.95
N GLY A 109 -2.16 -6.74 -21.06
CA GLY A 109 -1.41 -7.78 -20.35
C GLY A 109 -1.45 -7.60 -18.83
N SER A 110 -1.21 -6.38 -18.36
CA SER A 110 -1.30 -6.00 -16.95
C SER A 110 -2.69 -6.31 -16.37
N TRP A 111 -3.76 -5.83 -17.02
CA TRP A 111 -5.14 -6.14 -16.60
C TRP A 111 -5.36 -7.65 -16.49
N ARG A 112 -5.00 -8.41 -17.52
CA ARG A 112 -5.22 -9.87 -17.53
C ARG A 112 -4.49 -10.55 -16.37
N ALA A 113 -3.23 -10.20 -16.14
CA ALA A 113 -2.43 -10.79 -15.06
C ALA A 113 -3.05 -10.53 -13.67
N HIS A 114 -3.50 -9.30 -13.38
CA HIS A 114 -4.18 -9.01 -12.11
C HIS A 114 -5.52 -9.75 -12.01
N MET A 115 -6.29 -9.83 -13.11
CA MET A 115 -7.55 -10.58 -13.13
C MET A 115 -7.34 -12.08 -12.90
N ASP A 116 -6.23 -12.66 -13.33
CA ASP A 116 -5.88 -14.07 -13.06
C ASP A 116 -5.61 -14.30 -11.57
N VAL A 117 -4.90 -13.37 -10.90
CA VAL A 117 -4.72 -13.42 -9.43
C VAL A 117 -6.07 -13.32 -8.71
N LEU A 118 -6.95 -12.40 -9.14
CA LEU A 118 -8.28 -12.26 -8.54
C LEU A 118 -9.14 -13.51 -8.75
N GLN A 119 -9.10 -14.12 -9.94
CA GLN A 119 -9.80 -15.38 -10.20
C GLN A 119 -9.29 -16.49 -9.29
N ARG A 120 -7.97 -16.56 -9.08
CA ARG A 120 -7.36 -17.52 -8.16
C ARG A 120 -7.83 -17.31 -6.73
N ILE A 121 -7.84 -16.07 -6.23
CA ILE A 121 -8.34 -15.73 -4.88
C ILE A 121 -9.78 -16.23 -4.70
N VAL A 122 -10.65 -15.99 -5.69
CA VAL A 122 -12.05 -16.41 -5.61
C VAL A 122 -12.22 -17.93 -5.74
N HIS A 123 -11.53 -18.55 -6.69
CA HIS A 123 -11.63 -19.98 -6.97
C HIS A 123 -11.10 -20.84 -5.81
N GLU A 124 -9.95 -20.46 -5.25
CA GLU A 124 -9.32 -21.17 -4.13
C GLU A 124 -9.90 -20.74 -2.76
N ASN A 125 -10.86 -19.82 -2.75
CA ASN A 125 -11.46 -19.24 -1.55
C ASN A 125 -10.42 -18.67 -0.57
N VAL A 126 -9.44 -17.94 -1.11
CA VAL A 126 -8.40 -17.25 -0.34
C VAL A 126 -9.03 -16.09 0.43
N THR A 127 -8.82 -16.03 1.74
CA THR A 127 -9.44 -15.01 2.61
C THR A 127 -8.90 -13.61 2.34
N SER A 128 -7.59 -13.51 2.12
CA SER A 128 -6.89 -12.27 1.79
C SER A 128 -5.55 -12.56 1.16
N ALA A 129 -5.15 -11.73 0.19
CA ALA A 129 -3.83 -11.85 -0.42
C ALA A 129 -3.20 -10.48 -0.67
N LEU A 130 -1.89 -10.39 -0.43
CA LEU A 130 -1.06 -9.29 -0.90
C LEU A 130 -0.61 -9.58 -2.34
N ILE A 131 -0.73 -8.62 -3.23
CA ILE A 131 -0.34 -8.72 -4.64
C ILE A 131 0.81 -7.74 -4.86
N LEU A 132 1.93 -8.24 -5.39
CA LEU A 132 3.15 -7.49 -5.66
C LEU A 132 3.42 -7.43 -7.17
N GLU A 133 3.88 -6.27 -7.64
CA GLU A 133 4.58 -6.14 -8.92
C GLU A 133 6.04 -6.64 -8.77
N ASP A 134 6.63 -7.14 -9.84
CA ASP A 134 7.98 -7.72 -9.81
C ASP A 134 9.14 -6.72 -9.62
N ASP A 135 8.84 -5.43 -9.68
CA ASP A 135 9.75 -4.32 -9.35
C ASP A 135 9.43 -3.65 -8.01
N ALA A 136 8.59 -4.26 -7.18
CA ALA A 136 8.39 -3.83 -5.79
C ALA A 136 9.63 -4.07 -4.91
N ASP A 137 9.83 -3.16 -3.96
CA ASP A 137 10.84 -3.22 -2.91
C ASP A 137 10.34 -2.48 -1.65
N TRP A 138 10.97 -2.72 -0.51
CA TRP A 138 10.49 -2.28 0.80
C TRP A 138 11.64 -2.01 1.78
N ASP A 139 11.31 -1.45 2.94
CA ASP A 139 12.28 -1.24 4.02
C ASP A 139 12.58 -2.57 4.74
N LEU A 140 13.82 -2.81 5.14
CA LEU A 140 14.21 -3.98 5.97
C LEU A 140 13.34 -4.16 7.23
N ARG A 141 12.69 -3.09 7.69
CA ARG A 141 11.78 -3.08 8.84
C ARG A 141 10.31 -3.33 8.47
N LEU A 142 10.02 -3.87 7.29
CA LEU A 142 8.66 -4.06 6.75
C LEU A 142 7.69 -4.72 7.75
N LYS A 143 8.07 -5.84 8.39
CA LYS A 143 7.20 -6.54 9.36
C LYS A 143 6.72 -5.60 10.47
N LYS A 144 7.59 -4.70 10.97
CA LYS A 144 7.21 -3.68 11.97
C LYS A 144 6.28 -2.63 11.39
N GLN A 145 6.53 -2.17 10.16
CA GLN A 145 5.65 -1.20 9.50
C GLN A 145 4.24 -1.78 9.28
N MET A 146 4.17 -3.05 8.83
CA MET A 146 2.91 -3.75 8.64
C MET A 146 2.12 -3.93 9.94
N GLN A 147 2.79 -4.10 11.08
CA GLN A 147 2.13 -4.14 12.39
C GLN A 147 1.47 -2.82 12.78
N VAL A 148 2.17 -1.71 12.54
CA VAL A 148 1.63 -0.37 12.79
C VAL A 148 0.46 -0.09 11.84
N PHE A 149 0.60 -0.43 10.56
CA PHE A 149 -0.47 -0.30 9.57
C PHE A 149 -1.69 -1.15 9.93
N ALA A 150 -1.50 -2.39 10.38
CA ALA A 150 -2.59 -3.25 10.85
C ALA A 150 -3.34 -2.67 12.06
N GLN A 151 -2.64 -2.04 12.99
CA GLN A 151 -3.29 -1.33 14.09
C GLN A 151 -4.11 -0.14 13.57
N ALA A 152 -3.54 0.66 12.66
CA ALA A 152 -4.19 1.84 12.11
C ALA A 152 -5.44 1.50 11.25
N SER A 153 -5.32 0.51 10.36
CA SER A 153 -6.39 0.07 9.45
C SER A 153 -7.66 -0.39 10.17
N ARG A 154 -7.53 -0.96 11.38
CA ARG A 154 -8.67 -1.34 12.22
C ARG A 154 -9.53 -0.16 12.64
N ALA A 155 -9.01 1.07 12.69
CA ALA A 155 -9.82 2.25 12.99
C ALA A 155 -10.95 2.46 11.97
N PHE A 156 -10.77 1.99 10.74
CA PHE A 156 -11.71 2.18 9.64
C PHE A 156 -12.71 1.04 9.50
N THR A 157 -12.30 -0.17 9.83
CA THR A 157 -13.03 -1.41 9.51
C THR A 157 -13.57 -2.13 10.73
N GLN A 158 -12.97 -1.92 11.91
CA GLN A 158 -13.35 -2.64 13.10
C GLN A 158 -14.44 -1.90 13.87
N LEU A 159 -15.59 -2.55 13.99
CA LEU A 159 -16.73 -2.00 14.72
C LEU A 159 -16.48 -2.07 16.24
N SER A 160 -16.76 -0.96 16.92
CA SER A 160 -16.87 -0.84 18.37
C SER A 160 -18.25 -0.27 18.68
N ASN A 161 -19.07 -1.01 19.44
CA ASN A 161 -20.48 -0.66 19.70
C ASN A 161 -21.31 -0.43 18.42
N GLY A 162 -21.03 -1.19 17.36
CA GLY A 162 -21.78 -1.15 16.10
C GLY A 162 -21.29 -0.13 15.07
N GLN A 163 -20.27 0.69 15.37
CA GLN A 163 -19.68 1.64 14.43
C GLN A 163 -18.14 1.60 14.46
N SER A 164 -17.49 1.84 13.33
CA SER A 164 -16.02 2.04 13.29
C SER A 164 -15.63 3.41 13.85
N LEU A 165 -14.34 3.62 14.15
CA LEU A 165 -13.86 4.94 14.57
C LEU A 165 -14.04 5.96 13.43
N ALA A 166 -13.81 5.55 12.19
CA ALA A 166 -14.04 6.40 11.02
C ALA A 166 -15.50 6.85 10.91
N GLU A 167 -16.46 5.96 11.15
CA GLU A 167 -17.89 6.30 11.15
C GLU A 167 -18.24 7.25 12.29
N GLN A 168 -17.72 7.00 13.50
CA GLN A 168 -17.91 7.87 14.66
C GLN A 168 -17.33 9.27 14.46
N SER A 169 -16.23 9.37 13.71
CA SER A 169 -15.55 10.63 13.43
C SER A 169 -16.09 11.39 12.21
N SER A 170 -16.98 10.79 11.41
CA SER A 170 -17.46 11.37 10.13
C SER A 170 -18.14 12.75 10.25
N SER A 171 -18.65 13.10 11.43
CA SER A 171 -19.24 14.41 11.71
C SER A 171 -18.22 15.50 12.07
N LEU A 172 -16.96 15.14 12.29
CA LEU A 172 -15.90 16.07 12.67
C LEU A 172 -15.14 16.57 11.42
N PRO A 173 -14.74 17.86 11.39
CA PRO A 173 -13.85 18.35 10.36
C PRO A 173 -12.41 17.89 10.64
N ALA A 174 -11.79 17.23 9.66
CA ALA A 174 -10.45 16.65 9.63
C ALA A 174 -10.14 15.85 10.90
N PRO A 175 -10.87 14.76 11.17
CA PRO A 175 -10.61 13.97 12.34
C PRO A 175 -9.23 13.31 12.21
N GLU A 176 -8.28 13.77 13.01
CA GLU A 176 -6.97 13.16 13.13
C GLU A 176 -6.83 12.46 14.47
N VAL A 177 -6.45 11.18 14.42
CA VAL A 177 -6.28 10.36 15.61
C VAL A 177 -4.87 9.78 15.62
N PRO A 178 -4.02 10.10 16.62
CA PRO A 178 -2.75 9.44 16.79
C PRO A 178 -2.94 7.93 17.00
N ILE A 179 -2.04 7.12 16.45
CA ILE A 179 -2.10 5.64 16.57
C ILE A 179 -2.20 5.14 18.01
N THR A 180 -1.68 5.90 18.97
CA THR A 180 -1.74 5.62 20.41
C THR A 180 -3.16 5.70 20.99
N GLN A 181 -4.07 6.38 20.30
CA GLN A 181 -5.48 6.53 20.68
C GLN A 181 -6.40 5.56 19.92
N VAL A 182 -5.88 4.81 18.95
CA VAL A 182 -6.66 3.80 18.24
C VAL A 182 -6.99 2.64 19.19
N PRO A 183 -8.29 2.30 19.40
CA PRO A 183 -8.67 1.25 20.33
C PRO A 183 -8.07 -0.12 19.98
N LEU A 184 -7.42 -0.75 20.97
CA LEU A 184 -6.78 -2.06 20.81
C LEU A 184 -7.70 -3.26 21.11
N ARG A 185 -8.91 -3.00 21.65
CA ARG A 185 -9.73 -4.03 22.31
C ARG A 185 -10.52 -4.91 21.35
N THR A 186 -10.79 -4.44 20.14
CA THR A 186 -11.53 -5.19 19.13
C THR A 186 -10.55 -5.98 18.27
N ARG A 187 -10.42 -7.27 18.56
CA ARG A 187 -9.59 -8.18 17.75
C ARG A 187 -10.35 -8.53 16.46
N PRO A 188 -9.77 -8.31 15.27
CA PRO A 188 -10.34 -8.78 14.02
C PRO A 188 -10.52 -10.30 14.03
N ARG A 189 -11.47 -10.79 13.23
CA ARG A 189 -11.75 -12.22 13.06
C ARG A 189 -11.08 -12.82 11.83
N LEU A 190 -11.00 -12.06 10.73
CA LEU A 190 -10.59 -12.57 9.43
C LEU A 190 -9.13 -12.28 9.13
N THR A 191 -8.70 -11.03 9.30
CA THR A 191 -7.34 -10.60 8.99
C THR A 191 -6.84 -9.65 10.06
N PRO A 192 -5.52 -9.60 10.34
CA PRO A 192 -4.99 -8.66 11.32
C PRO A 192 -5.21 -7.19 10.92
N TYR A 193 -5.61 -6.90 9.68
CA TYR A 193 -5.89 -5.58 9.13
C TYR A 193 -7.35 -5.13 9.30
N GLY A 194 -8.20 -5.98 9.88
CA GLY A 194 -9.64 -5.73 10.04
C GLY A 194 -10.50 -6.67 9.19
N ASP A 195 -11.82 -6.57 9.37
CA ASP A 195 -12.77 -7.58 8.88
C ASP A 195 -13.54 -7.17 7.61
N ASP A 196 -13.49 -5.90 7.20
CA ASP A 196 -14.46 -5.34 6.27
C ASP A 196 -13.85 -4.36 5.25
N TRP A 197 -12.56 -4.50 4.98
CA TRP A 197 -11.88 -3.80 3.87
C TRP A 197 -12.01 -4.59 2.57
N ASP A 198 -11.99 -3.88 1.44
CA ASP A 198 -11.93 -4.48 0.11
C ASP A 198 -10.51 -4.45 -0.46
N VAL A 199 -9.81 -3.32 -0.33
CA VAL A 199 -8.43 -3.12 -0.80
C VAL A 199 -7.58 -2.42 0.26
N LEU A 200 -6.35 -2.89 0.46
CA LEU A 200 -5.31 -2.17 1.20
C LEU A 200 -4.21 -1.79 0.20
N TRP A 201 -4.10 -0.51 -0.13
CA TRP A 201 -3.12 0.02 -1.07
C TRP A 201 -1.82 0.33 -0.32
N LEU A 202 -0.85 -0.58 -0.39
CA LEU A 202 0.35 -0.55 0.46
C LEU A 202 1.58 -0.02 -0.28
N GLY A 203 1.56 -0.03 -1.60
CA GLY A 203 2.58 0.49 -2.49
C GLY A 203 1.96 1.23 -3.66
N HIS A 204 2.33 2.51 -3.78
CA HIS A 204 1.79 3.44 -4.75
C HIS A 204 2.85 4.49 -5.09
N CYS A 205 2.67 5.19 -6.21
CA CYS A 205 3.53 6.32 -6.59
C CYS A 205 2.92 7.68 -6.22
N GLY A 206 1.74 7.71 -5.62
CA GLY A 206 1.14 8.94 -5.12
C GLY A 206 -0.30 8.68 -4.71
N THR A 207 -0.79 9.48 -3.76
CA THR A 207 -2.19 9.52 -3.36
C THR A 207 -2.46 10.88 -2.76
N ASP A 208 -3.69 11.34 -2.89
CA ASP A 208 -4.16 12.55 -2.25
C ASP A 208 -4.70 12.21 -0.87
N PHE A 209 -4.67 13.18 0.04
CA PHE A 209 -5.48 13.04 1.23
C PHE A 209 -6.97 13.22 0.88
N PRO A 210 -7.85 12.41 1.49
CA PRO A 210 -9.28 12.50 1.27
C PRO A 210 -9.86 13.82 1.82
N ALA A 211 -11.12 14.09 1.46
CA ALA A 211 -11.86 15.26 1.90
C ALA A 211 -11.79 15.46 3.43
N THR A 212 -11.91 16.70 3.88
CA THR A 212 -11.68 17.07 5.27
C THR A 212 -12.53 16.27 6.25
N THR A 213 -13.70 15.72 5.92
CA THR A 213 -14.50 14.92 6.88
C THR A 213 -14.02 13.48 7.10
N THR A 214 -12.90 13.09 6.51
CA THR A 214 -12.42 11.70 6.54
C THR A 214 -11.35 11.49 7.60
N LEU A 215 -11.49 10.42 8.41
CA LEU A 215 -10.51 10.05 9.43
C LEU A 215 -9.11 9.84 8.84
N ARG A 216 -8.11 10.42 9.51
CA ARG A 216 -6.69 10.13 9.29
C ARG A 216 -6.08 9.60 10.59
N VAL A 217 -5.37 8.48 10.50
CA VAL A 217 -4.61 7.93 11.63
C VAL A 217 -3.15 8.31 11.49
N THR A 218 -2.63 9.08 12.43
CA THR A 218 -1.25 9.60 12.38
C THR A 218 -0.30 8.75 13.22
N ILE A 219 0.90 8.55 12.69
CA ILE A 219 2.00 7.82 13.31
C ILE A 219 3.21 8.76 13.32
N PRO A 220 3.35 9.59 14.36
CA PRO A 220 4.51 10.48 14.49
C PRO A 220 5.78 9.69 14.82
N ASP A 221 6.93 10.31 14.57
CA ASP A 221 8.26 9.79 14.92
C ASP A 221 8.59 8.40 14.34
N ASP A 222 8.04 8.07 13.17
CA ASP A 222 8.36 6.85 12.44
C ASP A 222 9.72 6.96 11.76
N MET A 223 10.73 6.37 12.39
CA MET A 223 12.11 6.29 11.90
C MET A 223 12.29 5.52 10.57
N THR A 224 11.22 4.95 10.00
CA THR A 224 11.22 4.36 8.65
C THR A 224 10.77 5.35 7.57
N VAL A 225 10.10 6.45 7.94
CA VAL A 225 9.72 7.53 7.03
C VAL A 225 10.96 8.38 6.72
N PRO A 226 11.28 8.66 5.45
CA PRO A 226 12.43 9.47 5.07
C PRO A 226 12.21 10.96 5.41
N SER A 227 13.23 11.80 5.25
CA SER A 227 13.06 13.24 5.46
C SER A 227 12.14 13.84 4.37
N PRO A 228 11.50 15.00 4.64
CA PRO A 228 10.53 15.60 3.73
C PRO A 228 11.00 15.71 2.27
N ASN A 229 12.26 16.09 2.03
CA ASN A 229 12.84 16.25 0.68
C ASN A 229 12.92 14.94 -0.14
N HIS A 230 12.73 13.79 0.50
CA HIS A 230 12.75 12.47 -0.12
C HIS A 230 11.35 11.83 -0.23
N LEU A 231 10.29 12.55 0.17
CA LEU A 231 8.91 12.14 0.00
C LEU A 231 8.42 12.47 -1.42
N LYS A 232 8.88 11.68 -2.40
CA LYS A 232 8.44 11.75 -3.79
C LYS A 232 8.68 10.41 -4.50
N PRO A 233 7.85 10.03 -5.48
CA PRO A 233 7.93 8.72 -6.14
C PRO A 233 9.08 8.59 -7.14
N HIS A 234 9.63 9.70 -7.63
CA HIS A 234 10.83 9.75 -8.45
C HIS A 234 11.42 11.17 -8.42
N PRO A 235 12.67 11.40 -8.88
CA PRO A 235 13.37 12.69 -8.69
C PRO A 235 12.67 13.93 -9.26
N PHE A 236 11.83 13.75 -10.28
CA PHE A 236 11.13 14.81 -11.02
C PHE A 236 9.64 14.93 -10.69
N ALA A 237 9.14 14.06 -9.81
CA ALA A 237 7.76 14.17 -9.36
C ALA A 237 7.60 15.40 -8.45
N LEU A 238 6.35 15.87 -8.36
CA LEU A 238 5.96 16.75 -7.28
C LEU A 238 6.21 16.06 -5.93
N GLN A 239 6.47 16.89 -4.93
CA GLN A 239 6.65 16.41 -3.58
C GLN A 239 5.30 15.93 -3.03
N ASP A 240 5.31 14.83 -2.28
CA ASP A 240 4.13 14.33 -1.59
C ASP A 240 3.64 15.38 -0.59
N THR A 241 2.34 15.70 -0.62
CA THR A 241 1.69 16.66 0.28
C THR A 241 1.93 16.35 1.76
N LEU A 242 2.18 15.08 2.11
CA LEU A 242 2.61 14.67 3.44
C LEU A 242 3.80 15.47 3.98
N ALA A 243 4.73 15.84 3.09
CA ALA A 243 5.95 16.58 3.44
C ALA A 243 5.67 18.01 3.93
N GLU A 244 4.55 18.60 3.49
CA GLU A 244 4.14 19.95 3.84
C GLU A 244 3.11 19.95 4.98
N GLU A 245 2.18 18.99 4.98
CA GLU A 245 1.07 18.94 5.94
C GLU A 245 1.50 18.42 7.33
N TYR A 246 2.52 17.57 7.41
CA TYR A 246 2.87 16.88 8.66
C TYR A 246 4.33 17.11 9.09
N PRO A 247 4.62 17.01 10.40
CA PRO A 247 6.00 17.03 10.89
C PRO A 247 6.87 15.96 10.22
N PRO A 248 8.19 16.19 10.08
CA PRO A 248 9.11 15.18 9.57
C PRO A 248 8.95 13.84 10.29
N HIS A 249 9.14 12.75 9.54
CA HIS A 249 9.01 11.38 10.06
C HIS A 249 7.59 11.00 10.53
N THR A 250 6.55 11.64 9.98
CA THR A 250 5.15 11.23 10.20
C THR A 250 4.69 10.30 9.10
N ARG A 251 4.01 9.20 9.47
CA ARG A 251 3.24 8.36 8.57
C ARG A 251 1.76 8.56 8.82
N VAL A 252 0.93 8.49 7.79
CA VAL A 252 -0.52 8.66 7.89
C VAL A 252 -1.24 7.51 7.19
N VAL A 253 -2.26 6.95 7.82
CA VAL A 253 -3.15 5.93 7.24
C VAL A 253 -4.54 6.54 7.08
N HIS A 254 -5.13 6.39 5.90
CA HIS A 254 -6.40 7.01 5.54
C HIS A 254 -7.07 6.25 4.38
N PRO A 255 -8.35 6.52 4.07
CA PRO A 255 -8.98 6.02 2.85
C PRO A 255 -8.24 6.51 1.62
N SER A 256 -8.07 5.63 0.63
CA SER A 256 -7.40 5.96 -0.62
C SER A 256 -8.17 7.05 -1.37
N ARG A 257 -7.46 8.02 -1.95
CA ARG A 257 -8.04 9.03 -2.83
C ARG A 257 -7.06 9.36 -3.94
N GLY A 258 -7.48 9.24 -5.21
CA GLY A 258 -6.60 9.58 -6.32
C GLY A 258 -5.32 8.72 -6.41
N THR A 259 -5.26 7.59 -5.70
CA THR A 259 -4.06 6.74 -5.57
C THR A 259 -3.64 6.17 -6.91
N ALA A 260 -2.34 6.16 -7.23
CA ALA A 260 -1.82 5.66 -8.50
C ALA A 260 -0.67 4.68 -8.33
N CYS A 261 -0.44 3.84 -9.36
CA CYS A 261 0.46 2.70 -9.34
C CYS A 261 0.07 1.58 -8.35
N THR A 262 0.46 0.33 -8.65
CA THR A 262 0.04 -0.86 -7.89
C THR A 262 1.21 -1.73 -7.43
N GLN A 263 2.35 -1.13 -7.08
CA GLN A 263 3.55 -1.86 -6.63
C GLN A 263 3.22 -2.92 -5.58
N ALA A 264 2.34 -2.58 -4.64
CA ALA A 264 1.76 -3.54 -3.72
C ALA A 264 0.34 -3.14 -3.31
N TYR A 265 -0.60 -4.07 -3.42
CA TYR A 265 -1.93 -3.90 -2.83
C TYR A 265 -2.46 -5.24 -2.35
N ALA A 266 -3.18 -5.24 -1.24
CA ALA A 266 -3.88 -6.42 -0.75
C ALA A 266 -5.35 -6.37 -1.11
N VAL A 267 -5.94 -7.54 -1.32
CA VAL A 267 -7.36 -7.70 -1.64
C VAL A 267 -7.96 -8.75 -0.72
N SER A 268 -9.13 -8.44 -0.14
CA SER A 268 -9.90 -9.41 0.64
C SER A 268 -10.71 -10.31 -0.30
N GLN A 269 -11.18 -11.46 0.18
CA GLN A 269 -11.99 -12.35 -0.67
C GLN A 269 -13.21 -11.63 -1.28
N GLN A 270 -13.91 -10.83 -0.46
CA GLN A 270 -15.04 -10.03 -0.93
C GLN A 270 -14.62 -8.96 -1.94
N GLY A 271 -13.48 -8.30 -1.71
CA GLY A 271 -12.90 -7.33 -2.62
C GLY A 271 -12.61 -7.96 -3.97
N ALA A 272 -12.00 -9.16 -3.98
CA ALA A 272 -11.67 -9.87 -5.20
C ALA A 272 -12.93 -10.20 -6.02
N ARG A 273 -14.01 -10.64 -5.37
CA ARG A 273 -15.30 -10.89 -6.06
C ARG A 273 -15.89 -9.60 -6.66
N LYS A 274 -15.86 -8.48 -5.93
CA LYS A 274 -16.34 -7.19 -6.41
C LYS A 274 -15.51 -6.67 -7.58
N LEU A 275 -14.19 -6.80 -7.51
CA LEU A 275 -13.25 -6.41 -8.58
C LEU A 275 -13.41 -7.31 -9.81
N LEU A 276 -13.56 -8.63 -9.64
CA LEU A 276 -13.85 -9.54 -10.76
C LEU A 276 -15.16 -9.20 -11.45
N TRP A 277 -16.20 -8.88 -10.69
CA TRP A 277 -17.47 -8.44 -11.26
C TRP A 277 -17.27 -7.15 -12.08
N GLN A 278 -16.62 -6.15 -11.49
CA GLN A 278 -16.44 -4.85 -12.14
C GLN A 278 -15.55 -4.96 -13.39
N PHE A 279 -14.36 -5.51 -13.26
CA PHE A 279 -13.32 -5.45 -14.31
C PHE A 279 -13.21 -6.71 -15.14
N GLY A 280 -13.94 -7.76 -14.78
CA GLY A 280 -14.04 -8.99 -15.57
C GLY A 280 -15.30 -9.07 -16.40
N LEU A 281 -16.35 -8.31 -16.04
CA LEU A 281 -17.66 -8.39 -16.70
C LEU A 281 -18.20 -7.05 -17.17
N GLN A 282 -17.97 -5.95 -16.43
CA GLN A 282 -18.63 -4.67 -16.71
C GLN A 282 -17.78 -3.72 -17.55
N THR A 283 -16.54 -3.45 -17.15
CA THR A 283 -15.76 -2.34 -17.71
C THR A 283 -14.28 -2.63 -17.87
N LEU A 284 -13.68 -1.96 -18.86
CA LEU A 284 -12.24 -1.89 -19.08
C LEU A 284 -11.95 -0.59 -19.84
N THR A 285 -11.35 0.39 -19.16
CA THR A 285 -11.23 1.77 -19.66
C THR A 285 -9.79 2.27 -19.71
N ALA A 286 -8.95 1.87 -18.75
CA ALA A 286 -7.61 2.39 -18.56
C ALA A 286 -6.64 1.29 -18.07
N GLY A 287 -5.42 1.70 -17.68
CA GLY A 287 -4.49 0.82 -16.95
C GLY A 287 -5.12 0.29 -15.65
N TRP A 288 -4.64 -0.87 -15.20
CA TRP A 288 -5.18 -1.55 -14.02
C TRP A 288 -5.19 -0.66 -12.77
N ASP A 289 -4.09 0.04 -12.53
CA ASP A 289 -3.92 0.97 -11.42
C ASP A 289 -4.93 2.12 -11.45
N LEU A 290 -5.15 2.73 -12.61
CA LEU A 290 -6.12 3.81 -12.79
C LEU A 290 -7.56 3.33 -12.62
N MET A 291 -7.87 2.12 -13.12
CA MET A 291 -9.19 1.54 -12.91
C MET A 291 -9.43 1.20 -11.44
N LEU A 292 -8.44 0.63 -10.74
CA LEU A 292 -8.51 0.33 -9.32
C LEU A 292 -8.70 1.60 -8.48
N ARG A 293 -7.99 2.68 -8.84
CA ARG A 293 -8.16 4.02 -8.26
C ARG A 293 -9.59 4.50 -8.39
N ASP A 294 -10.09 4.56 -9.63
CA ASP A 294 -11.43 5.08 -9.92
C ASP A 294 -12.51 4.24 -9.21
N TRP A 295 -12.27 2.95 -9.01
CA TRP A 295 -13.15 2.10 -8.22
C TRP A 295 -13.09 2.38 -6.73
N CYS A 296 -11.90 2.50 -6.15
CA CYS A 296 -11.75 2.91 -4.76
C CYS A 296 -12.29 4.32 -4.48
N ASP A 297 -12.29 5.18 -5.49
CA ASP A 297 -12.88 6.53 -5.48
C ASP A 297 -14.40 6.54 -5.73
N ASP A 298 -15.03 5.36 -5.78
CA ASP A 298 -16.46 5.14 -6.04
C ASP A 298 -16.97 5.77 -7.35
N MET A 299 -16.14 5.81 -8.40
CA MET A 299 -16.50 6.43 -9.69
C MET A 299 -17.27 5.50 -10.66
N TYR A 300 -17.47 4.24 -10.29
CA TYR A 300 -18.22 3.26 -11.10
C TYR A 300 -19.65 3.02 -10.61
N THR A 301 -20.08 3.67 -9.52
CA THR A 301 -21.48 3.71 -9.14
C THR A 301 -22.22 4.69 -10.06
N PRO A 302 -23.36 4.31 -10.66
CA PRO A 302 -24.14 5.25 -11.48
C PRO A 302 -24.55 6.46 -10.63
N LEU A 303 -24.26 7.67 -11.11
CA LEU A 303 -24.71 8.93 -10.50
C LEU A 303 -26.25 9.08 -10.48
N SER A 304 -27.00 8.14 -11.06
CA SER A 304 -28.46 8.19 -11.19
C SER A 304 -29.19 7.51 -10.02
N ALA A 305 -29.08 8.10 -8.83
CA ALA A 305 -30.15 8.06 -7.84
C ALA A 305 -31.24 9.12 -8.12
N GLU A 306 -31.19 9.79 -9.27
CA GLU A 306 -32.17 10.82 -9.68
C GLU A 306 -33.18 10.34 -10.75
N THR A 307 -33.08 9.11 -11.26
CA THR A 307 -34.04 8.59 -12.27
C THR A 307 -34.46 7.13 -12.11
N ALA A 308 -34.11 6.45 -11.02
CA ALA A 308 -34.67 5.13 -10.73
C ALA A 308 -35.91 5.28 -9.84
N ASP A 309 -37.09 5.07 -10.44
CA ASP A 309 -38.30 4.76 -9.70
C ASP A 309 -37.96 3.78 -8.58
N ALA A 310 -38.24 4.21 -7.36
CA ALA A 310 -38.09 3.41 -6.16
C ALA A 310 -39.10 2.26 -6.21
N ASN A 311 -38.76 1.17 -6.89
CA ASN A 311 -39.26 -0.15 -6.53
C ASN A 311 -38.44 -1.30 -7.13
N GLU A 312 -38.08 -2.18 -6.19
CA GLU A 312 -37.78 -3.59 -6.34
C GLU A 312 -36.37 -3.99 -6.84
N ASN A 313 -35.56 -4.42 -5.86
CA ASN A 313 -34.35 -5.25 -5.96
C ASN A 313 -33.01 -4.58 -6.29
N GLY A 314 -32.91 -3.25 -6.26
CA GLY A 314 -31.63 -2.54 -6.25
C GLY A 314 -30.97 -2.61 -4.87
N GLY A 315 -30.24 -3.70 -4.58
CA GLY A 315 -29.50 -3.83 -3.31
C GLY A 315 -28.62 -2.60 -3.08
N ASN A 316 -28.74 -1.98 -1.90
CA ASN A 316 -27.96 -0.82 -1.47
C ASN A 316 -26.47 -1.16 -1.52
N ARG A 317 -25.82 -0.91 -2.66
CA ARG A 317 -24.43 -1.33 -2.90
C ARG A 317 -23.51 -0.41 -2.11
N ARG A 318 -22.97 -0.94 -1.02
CA ARG A 318 -21.98 -0.23 -0.21
C ARG A 318 -20.77 0.15 -1.05
N ALA A 319 -20.32 1.39 -0.90
CA ALA A 319 -19.10 1.91 -1.51
C ALA A 319 -17.88 1.04 -1.15
N PRO A 320 -16.88 0.95 -2.03
CA PRO A 320 -15.63 0.22 -1.74
C PRO A 320 -14.92 0.74 -0.49
N VAL A 321 -14.42 -0.17 0.33
CA VAL A 321 -13.59 0.19 1.49
C VAL A 321 -12.12 0.01 1.11
N CYS A 322 -11.51 1.09 0.67
CA CYS A 322 -10.09 1.12 0.28
C CYS A 322 -9.27 1.99 1.22
N LEU A 323 -8.20 1.43 1.79
CA LEU A 323 -7.29 2.14 2.70
C LEU A 323 -5.90 2.23 2.09
N THR A 324 -5.18 3.30 2.36
CA THR A 324 -3.80 3.51 1.95
C THR A 324 -2.95 4.04 3.10
N VAL A 325 -1.65 4.19 2.85
CA VAL A 325 -0.67 4.69 3.81
C VAL A 325 0.37 5.57 3.13
N GLN A 326 0.59 6.77 3.66
CA GLN A 326 1.58 7.73 3.17
C GLN A 326 2.71 7.95 4.21
N PRO A 327 4.00 7.82 3.83
CA PRO A 327 4.47 7.32 2.53
C PRO A 327 4.13 5.81 2.37
N PRO A 328 4.18 5.26 1.14
CA PRO A 328 3.89 3.85 0.91
C PRO A 328 4.89 2.94 1.64
N LEU A 329 4.47 1.70 1.93
CA LEU A 329 5.31 0.66 2.56
C LEU A 329 6.12 -0.14 1.55
N PHE A 330 5.59 -0.24 0.33
CA PHE A 330 6.26 -0.82 -0.83
C PHE A 330 6.43 0.27 -1.88
N SER A 331 7.56 0.29 -2.56
CA SER A 331 7.84 1.30 -3.57
C SER A 331 8.49 0.66 -4.78
N HIS A 332 8.49 1.39 -5.89
CA HIS A 332 9.12 0.93 -7.11
C HIS A 332 10.64 0.97 -6.95
N HIS A 333 11.29 -0.14 -7.25
CA HIS A 333 12.73 -0.22 -7.34
C HIS A 333 13.19 0.05 -8.77
N TYR A 334 13.86 1.19 -8.94
CA TYR A 334 14.51 1.53 -10.20
C TYR A 334 15.91 0.89 -10.21
N GLY A 335 16.04 -0.28 -10.82
CA GLY A 335 17.34 -0.95 -11.02
C GLY A 335 18.16 -0.32 -12.16
N LYS A 336 19.46 -0.65 -12.23
CA LYS A 336 20.32 -0.21 -13.36
C LYS A 336 19.76 -0.69 -14.69
N GLY A 337 19.59 0.23 -15.63
CA GLY A 337 19.03 -0.07 -16.95
C GLY A 337 17.56 -0.51 -16.96
N ALA A 338 16.84 -0.41 -15.82
CA ALA A 338 15.45 -0.83 -15.74
C ALA A 338 14.55 -0.06 -16.73
N ALA A 339 13.64 -0.80 -17.35
CA ALA A 339 12.58 -0.30 -18.23
C ALA A 339 11.26 -1.00 -17.89
N SER A 340 10.14 -0.35 -18.22
CA SER A 340 8.79 -0.91 -18.05
C SER A 340 8.36 -1.69 -19.29
N ASP A 341 7.67 -2.81 -19.06
CA ASP A 341 7.11 -3.69 -20.10
C ASP A 341 5.61 -3.39 -20.38
N ILE A 342 4.99 -2.46 -19.64
CA ILE A 342 3.56 -2.13 -19.72
C ILE A 342 3.33 -0.79 -20.44
N MET A 343 4.05 0.24 -20.00
CA MET A 343 4.07 1.56 -20.63
C MET A 343 5.53 1.94 -20.88
N ALA A 344 5.81 2.94 -21.71
CA ALA A 344 7.13 3.55 -21.65
C ALA A 344 7.39 3.94 -20.17
N PRO A 345 8.56 3.62 -19.58
CA PRO A 345 8.85 3.98 -18.19
C PRO A 345 8.48 5.44 -18.02
N GLY A 346 7.62 5.72 -17.03
CA GLY A 346 7.06 7.04 -16.78
C GLY A 346 8.16 8.09 -16.75
N GLY A 347 8.35 8.73 -17.91
CA GLY A 347 9.48 9.59 -18.17
C GLY A 347 10.81 8.86 -18.41
N GLY A 348 11.43 9.10 -19.57
CA GLY A 348 12.86 8.84 -19.84
C GLY A 348 13.80 9.69 -18.97
N PHE A 349 13.46 9.89 -17.69
CA PHE A 349 14.09 10.82 -16.76
C PHE A 349 14.71 10.11 -15.56
N VAL A 350 14.40 8.84 -15.30
CA VAL A 350 15.14 8.06 -14.28
C VAL A 350 16.56 7.82 -14.76
N ASN A 351 17.55 8.24 -13.97
CA ASN A 351 18.95 7.99 -14.27
C ASN A 351 19.19 6.47 -14.27
N LYS A 352 19.34 5.89 -15.47
CA LYS A 352 19.53 4.45 -15.67
C LYS A 352 20.81 3.89 -15.06
N ASP A 353 21.74 4.76 -14.66
CA ASP A 353 23.02 4.39 -14.06
C ASP A 353 22.95 4.34 -12.53
N ARG A 354 21.84 4.78 -11.92
CA ARG A 354 21.67 4.83 -10.47
C ARG A 354 20.46 4.04 -10.01
N GLU A 355 20.69 3.15 -9.05
CA GLU A 355 19.62 2.42 -8.40
C GLU A 355 18.99 3.26 -7.31
N MET A 356 17.67 3.17 -7.17
CA MET A 356 16.96 3.81 -6.08
C MET A 356 15.64 3.12 -5.79
N THR A 357 15.22 3.17 -4.53
CA THR A 357 13.87 2.84 -4.10
C THR A 357 13.31 4.07 -3.38
N PRO A 358 12.54 4.93 -4.05
CA PRO A 358 11.99 6.15 -3.45
C PRO A 358 11.06 5.82 -2.27
N TYR A 359 10.83 6.77 -1.37
CA TYR A 359 10.11 6.59 -0.09
C TYR A 359 10.73 5.61 0.93
N VAL A 360 11.62 4.71 0.51
CA VAL A 360 12.22 3.69 1.38
C VAL A 360 13.57 4.14 1.91
N ARG A 361 13.80 4.01 3.22
CA ARG A 361 15.07 4.41 3.86
C ARG A 361 16.14 3.34 3.78
N LEU A 362 15.78 2.11 4.12
CA LEU A 362 16.68 0.95 4.11
C LEU A 362 16.12 -0.11 3.15
N SER A 363 16.31 0.11 1.87
CA SER A 363 15.81 -0.77 0.79
C SER A 363 16.41 -2.16 0.90
N VAL A 364 15.58 -3.20 0.77
CA VAL A 364 16.11 -4.58 0.75
C VAL A 364 16.99 -4.78 -0.47
N ARG A 365 16.52 -4.39 -1.67
CA ARG A 365 17.29 -4.55 -2.92
C ARG A 365 18.63 -3.82 -2.93
N LEU A 366 18.72 -2.66 -2.28
CA LEU A 366 19.98 -1.90 -2.17
C LEU A 366 20.90 -2.41 -1.04
N ASN A 367 20.48 -3.40 -0.25
CA ASN A 367 21.22 -3.94 0.90
C ASN A 367 21.25 -5.49 0.87
N MET A 368 21.32 -6.09 -0.33
CA MET A 368 21.38 -7.55 -0.51
C MET A 368 22.78 -8.15 -0.33
N GLU A 369 23.80 -7.32 -0.40
CA GLU A 369 25.22 -7.63 -0.13
C GLU A 369 25.64 -7.02 1.20
#